data_AF-A0AAE0N4Y1-F1
#
_entry.id   AF-A0AAE0N4Y1-F1
#
_cell.length_a   1.000
_cell.length_b   1.000
_cell.length_c   1.000
_cell.angle_alpha   90.00
_cell.angle_beta   90.00
_cell.angle_gamma   90.00
#
_symmetry.space_group_name_H-M   'P 1'
#
loop_
_entity.id
_entity.type
_entity.pdbx_description
1 polymer ?
#
loop_
_entity_poly.entity_id
_entity_poly.type
_entity_poly.pdbx_seq_one_letter_code
_entity_poly.pdbx_strand_id
1 'polypeptide(L)'
;MDPIGVSLGAASLLFQVFAGCIRAYQLISEASDFEKDYQFIRIRFKTEQYRLLDFAAVAQLTERDETLIINDSNRGILLQVLDHQSKMMMRFARLDERLQPLAEPRVKLDVTSKPVGIQIRSDNSHDSLANRFPHANVLLQKALSLVDHSTKYPGRLRWVVFDRVKVEDLLSRLVASNNYLQELLSSHQLQMLRLREEQTGYQIMQLNNRLDQVYEIVQAGLLHIGPPPSDESLRFRSGFDNTPKVPVESALVSKLVQLGQFKALAAAVDEESLTQDFRTSMRLGPGTDSEIPLQLDQGDIVLDEENLDEEPRVPGWHHPKGGTRTRVWVEWKRMDPQHVYNVDDGPDPETLRRFRTLVTLLREHDQVRQFRAPPCLGYYLHDASRRGIRYGLVFKTPPGADDPHTPPRSLRELLEDRSSSLPSLTMRVSLMRSIVQAIEKLHSVNWLHKGLCSENIIFFHTARGDGASQLGEPYLTGFDYSRPQAAVSMSSSAPNKTMAEDLYRHPGVQGGPREGSRRLGFRKRHDIYSLGVTLTEVAHWKPIEDILGVEDRRKIRVKDVISVRGKLLGRENLDLVRFFVGVPVADAIAACLVGPVALGLQESDSEEDGEIAARLQEMFYKKVVRPLLETKV
;
A
#
# COMPACT_ATOMS: atom_id res chain seq x y z
N MET A 1 26.15 24.38 -46.62
CA MET A 1 26.69 25.71 -46.30
C MET A 1 25.55 26.68 -46.50
N ASP A 2 24.79 27.17 -45.54
CA ASP A 2 24.72 27.19 -44.06
C ASP A 2 23.30 27.73 -43.73
N PRO A 3 22.84 27.90 -42.48
CA PRO A 3 23.10 27.19 -41.23
C PRO A 3 21.77 26.80 -40.53
N ILE A 4 21.62 25.56 -40.05
CA ILE A 4 20.60 25.27 -39.04
C ILE A 4 21.22 25.61 -37.70
N GLY A 5 20.69 26.67 -37.08
CA GLY A 5 21.11 27.21 -35.80
C GLY A 5 21.17 26.14 -34.71
N VAL A 6 22.39 25.91 -34.24
CA VAL A 6 22.74 25.18 -33.03
C VAL A 6 22.16 25.92 -31.82
N SER A 7 21.14 25.34 -31.15
CA SER A 7 20.90 25.50 -29.71
C SER A 7 19.82 24.55 -29.12
N LEU A 8 19.77 23.27 -29.53
CA LEU A 8 19.16 22.22 -28.69
C LEU A 8 20.27 21.27 -28.24
N GLY A 9 20.59 21.29 -26.95
CA GLY A 9 21.62 20.42 -26.37
C GLY A 9 21.29 18.95 -26.63
N ALA A 10 22.17 18.25 -27.36
CA ALA A 10 21.98 16.85 -27.71
C ALA A 10 21.93 15.98 -26.45
N ALA A 11 20.91 15.12 -26.34
CA ALA A 11 20.85 14.12 -25.28
C ALA A 11 22.04 13.16 -25.35
N SER A 12 22.51 12.67 -24.21
CA SER A 12 23.61 11.73 -24.09
C SER A 12 23.32 10.41 -24.82
N LEU A 13 24.37 9.70 -25.26
CA LEU A 13 24.22 8.39 -25.89
C LEU A 13 23.53 7.39 -24.95
N LEU A 14 23.86 7.43 -23.65
CA LEU A 14 23.26 6.55 -22.66
C LEU A 14 21.76 6.81 -22.51
N PHE A 15 21.34 8.08 -22.43
CA PHE A 15 19.94 8.45 -22.34
C PHE A 15 19.18 8.09 -23.62
N GLN A 16 19.78 8.24 -24.80
CA GLN A 16 19.18 7.81 -26.07
C GLN A 16 18.93 6.28 -26.10
N VAL A 17 19.90 5.47 -25.65
CA VAL A 17 19.76 4.01 -25.58
C VAL A 17 18.70 3.63 -24.54
N PHE A 18 18.73 4.26 -23.37
CA PHE A 18 17.71 4.09 -22.33
C PHE A 18 16.31 4.41 -22.84
N ALA A 19 16.13 5.54 -23.52
CA ALA A 19 14.86 5.94 -24.11
C ALA A 19 14.38 4.93 -25.16
N GLY A 20 15.31 4.37 -25.95
CA GLY A 20 15.04 3.26 -26.86
C GLY A 20 14.53 2.00 -26.16
N CYS A 21 15.06 1.64 -24.99
CA CYS A 21 14.53 0.55 -24.15
C CYS A 21 13.11 0.85 -23.69
N ILE A 22 12.88 2.04 -23.13
CA ILE A 22 11.57 2.47 -22.63
C ILE A 22 10.52 2.41 -23.74
N ARG A 23 10.85 2.89 -24.95
CA ARG A 23 9.96 2.79 -26.11
C ARG A 23 9.70 1.34 -26.52
N ALA A 24 10.71 0.48 -26.51
CA ALA A 24 10.56 -0.92 -26.86
C ALA A 24 9.64 -1.67 -25.88
N TYR A 25 9.80 -1.45 -24.57
CA TYR A 25 8.86 -1.94 -23.56
C TYR A 25 7.44 -1.44 -23.82
N GLN A 26 7.29 -0.15 -24.15
CA GLN A 26 5.99 0.45 -24.44
C GLN A 26 5.32 -0.23 -25.64
N LEU A 27 6.04 -0.42 -26.74
CA LEU A 27 5.52 -1.07 -27.94
C LEU A 27 5.04 -2.50 -27.67
N ILE A 28 5.81 -3.29 -26.92
CA ILE A 28 5.45 -4.68 -26.61
C ILE A 28 4.23 -4.74 -25.69
N SER A 29 4.20 -3.91 -24.65
CA SER A 29 3.14 -3.91 -23.64
C SER A 29 1.83 -3.28 -24.14
N GLU A 30 1.87 -2.31 -25.04
CA GLU A 30 0.68 -1.60 -25.55
C GLU A 30 0.20 -2.12 -26.90
N ALA A 31 0.78 -3.21 -27.38
CA ALA A 31 0.42 -3.81 -28.64
C ALA A 31 -1.04 -4.34 -28.66
N SER A 32 -1.67 -4.26 -29.84
CA SER A 32 -3.06 -4.67 -30.06
C SER A 32 -3.19 -6.18 -30.29
N ASP A 33 -4.42 -6.72 -30.15
CA ASP A 33 -4.80 -8.12 -30.40
C ASP A 33 -4.18 -9.16 -29.47
N PHE A 34 -3.88 -8.76 -28.24
CA PHE A 34 -3.47 -9.69 -27.20
C PHE A 34 -4.66 -10.52 -26.70
N GLU A 35 -4.49 -11.84 -26.59
CA GLU A 35 -5.53 -12.72 -26.03
C GLU A 35 -5.89 -12.32 -24.59
N LYS A 36 -7.17 -12.43 -24.23
CA LYS A 36 -7.66 -12.04 -22.90
C LYS A 36 -7.02 -12.84 -21.78
N ASP A 37 -6.71 -14.11 -22.03
CA ASP A 37 -6.16 -15.02 -21.04
C ASP A 37 -4.71 -14.70 -20.66
N TYR A 38 -4.03 -13.83 -21.42
CA TYR A 38 -2.61 -13.54 -21.21
C TYR A 38 -2.32 -12.08 -20.81
N GLN A 39 -3.32 -11.24 -20.53
CA GLN A 39 -3.12 -9.81 -20.20
C GLN A 39 -2.08 -9.57 -19.09
N PHE A 40 -1.94 -10.50 -18.14
CA PHE A 40 -0.93 -10.48 -17.09
C PHE A 40 0.52 -10.41 -17.62
N ILE A 41 0.81 -10.93 -18.82
CA ILE A 41 2.14 -10.83 -19.44
C ILE A 41 2.46 -9.37 -19.78
N ARG A 42 1.48 -8.62 -20.29
CA ARG A 42 1.64 -7.18 -20.58
C ARG A 42 1.92 -6.40 -19.30
N ILE A 43 1.20 -6.75 -18.22
CA ILE A 43 1.46 -6.21 -16.89
C ILE A 43 2.90 -6.51 -16.47
N ARG A 44 3.39 -7.74 -16.68
CA ARG A 44 4.77 -8.10 -16.31
C ARG A 44 5.80 -7.32 -17.11
N PHE A 45 5.63 -7.12 -18.42
CA PHE A 45 6.51 -6.24 -19.21
C PHE A 45 6.50 -4.80 -18.71
N LYS A 46 5.32 -4.25 -18.35
CA LYS A 46 5.24 -2.92 -17.75
C LYS A 46 5.91 -2.86 -16.38
N THR A 47 5.74 -3.88 -15.54
CA THR A 47 6.44 -3.95 -14.25
C THR A 47 7.95 -3.93 -14.45
N GLU A 48 8.50 -4.66 -15.43
CA GLU A 48 9.93 -4.61 -15.76
C GLU A 48 10.37 -3.26 -16.35
N GLN A 49 9.51 -2.56 -17.09
CA GLN A 49 9.75 -1.18 -17.53
C GLN A 49 9.90 -0.25 -16.33
N TYR A 50 9.03 -0.37 -15.31
CA TYR A 50 9.09 0.44 -14.09
C TYR A 50 10.29 0.10 -13.21
N ARG A 51 10.72 -1.17 -13.15
CA ARG A 51 11.98 -1.54 -12.51
C ARG A 51 13.18 -0.84 -13.14
N LEU A 52 13.21 -0.76 -14.47
CA LEU A 52 14.25 -0.05 -15.20
C LEU A 52 14.17 1.48 -14.95
N LEU A 53 12.97 2.05 -14.89
CA LEU A 53 12.75 3.46 -14.54
C LEU A 53 13.22 3.78 -13.12
N ASP A 54 12.95 2.90 -12.16
CA ASP A 54 13.36 3.08 -10.76
C ASP A 54 14.87 2.96 -10.59
N PHE A 55 15.49 2.01 -11.29
CA PHE A 55 16.94 1.95 -11.41
C PHE A 55 17.52 3.27 -11.96
N ALA A 56 17.01 3.75 -13.09
CA ALA A 56 17.50 4.97 -13.74
C ALA A 56 17.36 6.21 -12.84
N ALA A 57 16.27 6.30 -12.08
CA ALA A 57 16.07 7.40 -11.15
C ALA A 57 17.05 7.36 -9.96
N VAL A 58 17.34 6.18 -9.41
CA VAL A 58 18.32 6.01 -8.31
C VAL A 58 19.75 6.21 -8.79
N ALA A 59 20.05 5.79 -10.02
CA ALA A 59 21.29 6.12 -10.71
C ALA A 59 21.39 7.61 -11.08
N GLN A 60 20.32 8.39 -10.91
CA GLN A 60 20.22 9.81 -11.29
C GLN A 60 20.55 10.06 -12.77
N LEU A 61 20.09 9.15 -13.64
CA LEU A 61 20.18 9.30 -15.08
C LEU A 61 19.34 10.49 -15.55
N THR A 62 19.95 11.39 -16.31
CA THR A 62 19.31 12.59 -16.88
C THR A 62 19.61 12.68 -18.38
N GLU A 63 18.91 13.57 -19.11
CA GLU A 63 19.10 13.72 -20.56
C GLU A 63 20.56 13.97 -20.99
N ARG A 64 21.37 14.56 -20.10
CA ARG A 64 22.77 14.90 -20.36
C ARG A 64 23.77 14.03 -19.58
N ASP A 65 23.28 13.06 -18.79
CA ASP A 65 24.05 12.23 -17.86
C ASP A 65 24.93 13.00 -16.85
N GLU A 66 24.69 14.29 -16.62
CA GLU A 66 25.55 15.14 -15.76
C GLU A 66 25.54 14.70 -14.29
N THR A 67 24.45 14.06 -13.86
CA THR A 67 24.20 13.65 -12.47
C THR A 67 24.34 12.15 -12.24
N LEU A 68 24.78 11.37 -13.24
CA LEU A 68 24.80 9.91 -13.14
C LEU A 68 25.71 9.43 -12.00
N ILE A 69 25.15 8.74 -11.02
CA ILE A 69 25.87 8.16 -9.87
C ILE A 69 26.07 6.65 -10.12
N ILE A 70 27.06 6.30 -10.93
CA ILE A 70 27.49 4.90 -11.13
C ILE A 70 29.02 4.92 -11.21
N ASN A 71 29.68 3.85 -10.76
CA ASN A 71 31.12 3.71 -10.89
C ASN A 71 31.53 3.80 -12.39
N ASP A 72 32.55 4.61 -12.71
CA ASP A 72 33.00 4.84 -14.09
C ASP A 72 33.35 3.53 -14.82
N SER A 73 33.88 2.54 -14.10
CA SER A 73 34.15 1.19 -14.64
C SER A 73 32.88 0.48 -15.13
N ASN A 74 31.74 0.77 -14.53
CA ASN A 74 30.45 0.14 -14.80
C ASN A 74 29.63 0.91 -15.85
N ARG A 75 30.02 2.15 -16.20
CA ARG A 75 29.28 2.96 -17.17
C ARG A 75 29.24 2.31 -18.56
N GLY A 76 30.37 1.74 -19.00
CA GLY A 76 30.45 1.01 -20.27
C GLY A 76 29.57 -0.25 -20.27
N ILE A 77 29.53 -0.95 -19.14
CA ILE A 77 28.71 -2.15 -18.93
C ILE A 77 27.22 -1.78 -18.98
N LEU A 78 26.81 -0.73 -18.26
CA LEU A 78 25.44 -0.22 -18.28
C LEU A 78 24.97 0.07 -19.71
N LEU A 79 25.78 0.79 -20.50
CA LEU A 79 25.44 1.09 -21.88
C LEU A 79 25.24 -0.18 -22.72
N GLN A 80 26.13 -1.17 -22.56
CA GLN A 80 26.04 -2.45 -23.28
C GLN A 80 24.79 -3.24 -22.90
N VAL A 81 24.46 -3.31 -21.60
CA VAL A 81 23.27 -4.00 -21.10
C VAL A 81 22.01 -3.37 -21.68
N LEU A 82 21.88 -2.03 -21.63
CA LEU A 82 20.71 -1.34 -22.16
C LEU A 82 20.61 -1.49 -23.69
N ASP A 83 21.72 -1.35 -24.43
CA ASP A 83 21.72 -1.53 -25.88
C ASP A 83 21.32 -2.96 -26.27
N HIS A 84 21.78 -3.96 -25.52
CA HIS A 84 21.38 -5.36 -25.69
C HIS A 84 19.86 -5.54 -25.47
N GLN A 85 19.32 -5.01 -24.36
CA GLN A 85 17.87 -5.06 -24.07
C GLN A 85 17.04 -4.45 -25.21
N SER A 86 17.40 -3.24 -25.65
CA SER A 86 16.69 -2.56 -26.75
C SER A 86 16.73 -3.38 -28.05
N LYS A 87 17.91 -3.89 -28.43
CA LYS A 87 18.06 -4.70 -29.66
C LYS A 87 17.27 -6.00 -29.59
N MET A 88 17.27 -6.67 -28.44
CA MET A 88 16.55 -7.92 -28.22
C MET A 88 15.03 -7.73 -28.38
N MET A 89 14.46 -6.72 -27.72
CA MET A 89 13.03 -6.38 -27.85
C MET A 89 12.67 -5.97 -29.28
N MET A 90 13.51 -5.16 -29.94
CA MET A 90 13.23 -4.74 -31.32
C MET A 90 13.37 -5.88 -32.34
N ARG A 91 14.27 -6.85 -32.11
CA ARG A 91 14.35 -8.07 -32.93
C ARG A 91 13.07 -8.88 -32.79
N PHE A 92 12.58 -9.06 -31.57
CA PHE A 92 11.32 -9.75 -31.31
C PHE A 92 10.15 -9.04 -32.00
N ALA A 93 10.03 -7.73 -31.85
CA ALA A 93 8.99 -6.92 -32.50
C ALA A 93 9.00 -7.05 -34.04
N ARG A 94 10.18 -7.02 -34.67
CA ARG A 94 10.31 -7.18 -36.13
C ARG A 94 9.99 -8.59 -36.61
N LEU A 95 10.26 -9.60 -35.79
CA LEU A 95 9.90 -10.98 -36.13
C LEU A 95 8.39 -11.15 -36.15
N ASP A 96 7.69 -10.57 -35.18
CA ASP A 96 6.22 -10.57 -35.14
C ASP A 96 5.62 -9.81 -36.35
N GLU A 97 6.14 -8.61 -36.66
CA GLU A 97 5.74 -7.83 -37.85
C GLU A 97 5.96 -8.62 -39.16
N ARG A 98 7.03 -9.41 -39.27
CA ARG A 98 7.28 -10.26 -40.44
C ARG A 98 6.35 -11.47 -40.53
N LEU A 99 5.85 -11.95 -39.41
CA LEU A 99 4.90 -13.06 -39.34
C LEU A 99 3.45 -12.59 -39.50
N GLN A 100 3.19 -11.28 -39.36
CA GLN A 100 1.89 -10.66 -39.58
C GLN A 100 1.19 -11.04 -40.90
N PRO A 101 1.87 -11.12 -42.06
CA PRO A 101 1.23 -11.49 -43.32
C PRO A 101 0.94 -13.00 -43.44
N LEU A 102 1.52 -13.83 -42.56
CA LEU A 102 1.46 -15.29 -42.63
C LEU A 102 0.46 -15.88 -41.64
N ALA A 103 0.03 -15.14 -40.62
CA ALA A 103 -1.06 -15.56 -39.76
C ALA A 103 -2.38 -15.50 -40.55
N GLU A 104 -3.12 -16.61 -40.56
CA GLU A 104 -4.40 -16.67 -41.25
C GLU A 104 -5.33 -15.55 -40.76
N PRO A 105 -5.96 -14.80 -41.68
CA PRO A 105 -6.95 -13.82 -41.31
C PRO A 105 -8.14 -14.56 -40.73
N ARG A 106 -8.26 -14.60 -39.38
CA ARG A 106 -9.54 -14.86 -38.74
C ARG A 106 -10.47 -13.67 -39.05
N VAL A 107 -11.12 -13.75 -40.22
CA VAL A 107 -12.45 -13.21 -40.64
C VAL A 107 -12.93 -11.98 -39.83
N LYS A 108 -13.16 -10.77 -40.35
CA LYS A 108 -13.73 -10.34 -41.64
C LYS A 108 -13.33 -8.88 -41.94
N LEU A 109 -13.11 -8.61 -43.22
CA LEU A 109 -13.21 -7.29 -43.85
C LEU A 109 -14.52 -6.60 -43.43
N ASP A 110 -14.43 -5.38 -42.88
CA ASP A 110 -15.47 -4.37 -43.05
C ASP A 110 -14.92 -3.32 -44.02
N VAL A 111 -15.02 -3.61 -45.32
CA VAL A 111 -14.66 -2.67 -46.40
C VAL A 111 -15.82 -1.70 -46.56
N THR A 112 -15.87 -0.72 -45.67
CA THR A 112 -16.38 0.63 -45.99
C THR A 112 -15.76 1.65 -45.03
N SER A 113 -14.53 2.09 -45.30
CA SER A 113 -14.16 3.47 -44.93
C SER A 113 -13.08 3.99 -45.87
N LYS A 114 -13.51 4.89 -46.75
CA LYS A 114 -12.65 5.85 -47.46
C LYS A 114 -11.94 6.75 -46.43
N PRO A 115 -10.82 7.40 -46.80
CA PRO A 115 -10.10 8.28 -45.90
C PRO A 115 -10.91 9.56 -45.68
N VAL A 116 -11.56 9.67 -44.53
CA VAL A 116 -12.15 10.92 -44.04
C VAL A 116 -11.71 11.07 -42.60
N GLY A 117 -11.24 12.28 -42.27
CA GLY A 117 -10.49 12.58 -41.07
C GLY A 117 -11.21 12.27 -39.76
N ILE A 118 -10.37 12.07 -38.73
CA ILE A 118 -10.68 12.25 -37.32
C ILE A 118 -12.00 11.58 -36.90
N GLN A 119 -11.91 10.31 -36.51
CA GLN A 119 -12.72 9.80 -35.41
C GLN A 119 -12.01 8.59 -34.78
N ILE A 120 -11.35 8.90 -33.66
CA ILE A 120 -10.94 7.95 -32.64
C ILE A 120 -12.19 7.15 -32.26
N ARG A 121 -12.26 5.87 -32.63
CA ARG A 121 -13.18 4.93 -31.97
C ARG A 121 -12.72 4.85 -30.51
N SER A 122 -13.47 5.51 -29.64
CA SER A 122 -13.33 5.46 -28.20
C SER A 122 -13.76 4.08 -27.70
N ASP A 123 -12.83 3.12 -27.68
CA ASP A 123 -12.82 2.21 -26.53
C ASP A 123 -12.59 3.09 -25.30
N ASN A 124 -13.49 3.01 -24.31
CA ASN A 124 -13.52 3.86 -23.12
C ASN A 124 -12.10 4.24 -22.65
N SER A 125 -11.73 5.51 -22.78
CA SER A 125 -10.38 6.03 -22.53
C SER A 125 -9.87 5.80 -21.10
N HIS A 126 -10.74 5.35 -20.19
CA HIS A 126 -10.44 5.07 -18.79
C HIS A 126 -9.80 3.68 -18.53
N ASP A 127 -10.00 2.66 -19.37
CA ASP A 127 -9.49 1.28 -19.10
C ASP A 127 -8.20 0.93 -19.87
N SER A 128 -7.50 1.96 -20.39
CA SER A 128 -6.21 1.77 -21.05
C SER A 128 -5.16 1.26 -20.07
N LEU A 129 -4.38 0.25 -20.47
CA LEU A 129 -3.25 -0.29 -19.69
C LEU A 129 -2.31 0.82 -19.18
N ALA A 130 -2.15 1.88 -19.97
CA ALA A 130 -1.35 3.03 -19.59
C ALA A 130 -1.83 3.62 -18.25
N ASN A 131 -3.14 3.85 -18.07
CA ASN A 131 -3.77 4.43 -16.88
C ASN A 131 -3.63 3.59 -15.60
N ARG A 132 -3.20 2.33 -15.75
CA ARG A 132 -2.96 1.41 -14.63
C ARG A 132 -1.56 1.55 -14.03
N PHE A 133 -0.71 2.43 -14.57
CA PHE A 133 0.65 2.69 -14.09
C PHE A 133 0.92 4.20 -13.91
N PRO A 134 1.87 4.59 -13.04
CA PRO A 134 2.10 6.01 -12.73
C PRO A 134 2.61 6.85 -13.92
N HIS A 135 1.79 7.79 -14.39
CA HIS A 135 2.09 8.69 -15.52
C HIS A 135 2.96 9.90 -15.19
N ALA A 136 3.02 10.29 -13.92
CA ALA A 136 3.76 11.46 -13.45
C ALA A 136 5.30 11.27 -13.46
N ASN A 137 5.80 10.17 -14.03
CA ASN A 137 7.23 9.93 -14.13
C ASN A 137 7.83 10.84 -15.22
N VAL A 138 8.40 11.97 -14.78
CA VAL A 138 9.09 12.95 -15.64
C VAL A 138 10.14 12.30 -16.54
N LEU A 139 10.85 11.27 -16.04
CA LEU A 139 11.88 10.57 -16.77
C LEU A 139 11.30 9.69 -17.89
N LEU A 140 10.15 9.05 -17.65
CA LEU A 140 9.38 8.34 -18.69
C LEU A 140 8.93 9.31 -19.79
N GLN A 141 8.32 10.46 -19.42
CA GLN A 141 7.85 11.45 -20.39
C GLN A 141 8.98 12.01 -21.25
N LYS A 142 10.12 12.36 -20.63
CA LYS A 142 11.32 12.82 -21.34
C LYS A 142 11.85 11.76 -22.30
N ALA A 143 11.97 10.51 -21.84
CA ALA A 143 12.42 9.40 -22.67
C ALA A 143 11.52 9.19 -23.89
N LEU A 144 10.20 9.22 -23.73
CA LEU A 144 9.26 9.05 -24.84
C LEU A 144 9.31 10.24 -25.81
N SER A 145 9.31 11.48 -25.31
CA SER A 145 9.38 12.69 -26.15
C SER A 145 10.61 12.72 -27.06
N LEU A 146 11.74 12.18 -26.60
CA LEU A 146 12.96 12.08 -27.38
C LEU A 146 12.83 11.10 -28.55
N VAL A 147 12.06 10.03 -28.37
CA VAL A 147 11.95 8.92 -29.33
C VAL A 147 10.75 9.08 -30.26
N ASP A 148 9.73 9.84 -29.87
CA ASP A 148 8.50 10.04 -30.65
C ASP A 148 8.75 10.66 -32.04
N HIS A 149 9.82 11.43 -32.20
CA HIS A 149 10.21 12.01 -33.49
C HIS A 149 11.10 11.09 -34.34
N SER A 150 11.42 9.89 -33.87
CA SER A 150 12.32 8.95 -34.56
C SER A 150 11.56 7.99 -35.47
N THR A 151 11.98 7.88 -36.73
CA THR A 151 11.50 6.87 -37.69
C THR A 151 11.99 5.45 -37.40
N LYS A 152 12.87 5.27 -36.40
CA LYS A 152 13.47 3.98 -36.03
C LYS A 152 12.48 3.02 -35.38
N TYR A 153 11.38 3.53 -34.83
CA TYR A 153 10.40 2.76 -34.07
C TYR A 153 9.02 2.84 -34.74
N PRO A 154 8.28 1.72 -34.84
CA PRO A 154 6.93 1.74 -35.37
C PRO A 154 5.97 2.50 -34.43
N GLY A 155 4.88 3.03 -34.99
CA GLY A 155 3.87 3.76 -34.23
C GLY A 155 3.02 2.87 -33.33
N ARG A 156 2.66 1.68 -33.80
CA ARG A 156 1.93 0.65 -33.04
C ARG A 156 2.41 -0.73 -33.46
N LEU A 157 2.46 -1.65 -32.49
CA LEU A 157 2.68 -3.08 -32.72
C LEU A 157 1.33 -3.81 -32.62
N ARG A 158 1.09 -4.79 -33.49
CA ARG A 158 -0.05 -5.69 -33.40
C ARG A 158 0.52 -7.08 -33.14
N TRP A 159 0.11 -7.74 -32.05
CA TRP A 159 0.51 -9.13 -31.81
C TRP A 159 -0.19 -10.02 -32.80
N VAL A 160 0.59 -10.79 -33.55
CA VAL A 160 0.02 -11.66 -34.59
C VAL A 160 0.40 -13.12 -34.38
N VAL A 161 1.58 -13.40 -33.80
CA VAL A 161 1.96 -14.75 -33.39
C VAL A 161 2.32 -14.77 -31.91
N PHE A 162 1.36 -15.16 -31.07
CA PHE A 162 1.60 -15.37 -29.65
C PHE A 162 2.27 -16.73 -29.42
N ASP A 163 3.61 -16.75 -29.44
CA ASP A 163 4.39 -17.91 -29.00
C ASP A 163 4.79 -17.73 -27.53
N ARG A 164 3.98 -18.29 -26.63
CA ARG A 164 4.17 -18.20 -25.18
C ARG A 164 5.60 -18.48 -24.73
N VAL A 165 6.25 -19.51 -25.31
CA VAL A 165 7.61 -19.91 -24.93
C VAL A 165 8.62 -18.83 -25.31
N LYS A 166 8.50 -18.26 -26.52
CA LYS A 166 9.39 -17.16 -26.95
C LYS A 166 9.18 -15.89 -26.14
N VAL A 167 7.96 -15.62 -25.70
CA VAL A 167 7.64 -14.44 -24.87
C VAL A 167 8.19 -14.61 -23.46
N GLU A 168 8.00 -15.79 -22.86
CA GLU A 168 8.58 -16.14 -21.56
C GLU A 168 10.11 -16.12 -21.61
N ASP A 169 10.73 -16.61 -22.69
CA ASP A 169 12.19 -16.49 -22.92
C ASP A 169 12.65 -15.03 -22.97
N LEU A 170 12.02 -14.21 -23.83
CA LEU A 170 12.34 -12.78 -23.92
C LEU A 170 12.24 -12.10 -22.54
N LEU A 171 11.14 -12.36 -21.82
CA LEU A 171 10.91 -11.79 -20.51
C LEU A 171 11.95 -12.26 -19.49
N SER A 172 12.35 -13.54 -19.53
CA SER A 172 13.40 -14.07 -18.65
C SER A 172 14.73 -13.35 -18.82
N ARG A 173 15.11 -13.06 -20.07
CA ARG A 173 16.34 -12.34 -20.40
C ARG A 173 16.27 -10.88 -19.97
N LEU A 174 15.11 -10.24 -20.09
CA LEU A 174 14.89 -8.87 -19.63
C LEU A 174 14.96 -8.78 -18.09
N VAL A 175 14.34 -9.71 -17.38
CA VAL A 175 14.43 -9.81 -15.91
C VAL A 175 15.88 -9.99 -15.48
N ALA A 176 16.61 -10.92 -16.11
CA ALA A 176 18.03 -11.13 -15.82
C ALA A 176 18.86 -9.87 -16.08
N SER A 177 18.58 -9.16 -17.17
CA SER A 177 19.26 -7.90 -17.50
C SER A 177 18.96 -6.81 -16.45
N ASN A 178 17.71 -6.66 -16.02
CA ASN A 178 17.34 -5.70 -14.97
C ASN A 178 17.96 -6.07 -13.61
N ASN A 179 18.00 -7.35 -13.25
CA ASN A 179 18.67 -7.82 -12.04
C ASN A 179 20.15 -7.45 -12.07
N TYR A 180 20.83 -7.70 -13.20
CA TYR A 180 22.23 -7.34 -13.37
C TYR A 180 22.48 -5.83 -13.27
N LEU A 181 21.57 -4.99 -13.79
CA LEU A 181 21.67 -3.53 -13.61
C LEU A 181 21.65 -3.15 -12.11
N GLN A 182 20.82 -3.82 -11.30
CA GLN A 182 20.77 -3.55 -9.86
C GLN A 182 22.10 -3.91 -9.16
N GLU A 183 22.81 -4.95 -9.62
CA GLU A 183 24.14 -5.33 -9.09
C GLU A 183 25.21 -4.25 -9.34
N LEU A 184 24.99 -3.34 -10.30
CA LEU A 184 25.90 -2.22 -10.56
C LEU A 184 25.78 -1.09 -9.53
N LEU A 185 24.76 -1.11 -8.67
CA LEU A 185 24.48 -0.08 -7.67
C LEU A 185 25.26 -0.32 -6.36
N SER A 186 25.59 0.77 -5.67
CA SER A 186 26.13 0.70 -4.31
C SER A 186 25.09 0.22 -3.28
N SER A 187 25.54 -0.23 -2.10
CA SER A 187 24.63 -0.64 -1.01
C SER A 187 23.63 0.44 -0.59
N HIS A 188 24.06 1.71 -0.61
CA HIS A 188 23.17 2.84 -0.33
C HIS A 188 22.13 3.02 -1.43
N GLN A 189 22.52 2.95 -2.69
CA GLN A 189 21.59 3.01 -3.82
C GLN A 189 20.62 1.83 -3.85
N LEU A 190 21.04 0.63 -3.47
CA LEU A 190 20.15 -0.53 -3.32
C LEU A 190 19.08 -0.31 -2.23
N GLN A 191 19.42 0.39 -1.13
CA GLN A 191 18.43 0.78 -0.13
C GLN A 191 17.43 1.80 -0.69
N MET A 192 17.92 2.81 -1.41
CA MET A 192 17.06 3.81 -2.07
C MET A 192 16.17 3.18 -3.14
N LEU A 193 16.69 2.20 -3.89
CA LEU A 193 15.94 1.45 -4.89
C LEU A 193 14.81 0.65 -4.25
N ARG A 194 15.06 -0.05 -3.13
CA ARG A 194 13.99 -0.78 -2.41
C ARG A 194 12.86 0.14 -1.95
N LEU A 195 13.21 1.31 -1.40
CA LEU A 195 12.21 2.31 -1.01
C LEU A 195 11.42 2.82 -2.22
N ARG A 196 12.10 3.07 -3.35
CA ARG A 196 11.47 3.56 -4.57
C ARG A 196 10.53 2.51 -5.20
N GLU A 197 10.99 1.28 -5.31
CA GLU A 197 10.19 0.15 -5.80
C GLU A 197 8.95 -0.05 -4.91
N GLU A 198 9.06 0.09 -3.59
CA GLU A 198 7.90 0.05 -2.70
C GLU A 198 6.87 1.15 -3.03
N GLN A 199 7.33 2.38 -3.25
CA GLN A 199 6.46 3.51 -3.62
C GLN A 199 5.82 3.34 -4.99
N THR A 200 6.56 2.85 -5.98
CA THR A 200 6.03 2.49 -7.29
C THR A 200 4.95 1.42 -7.16
N GLY A 201 5.19 0.40 -6.33
CA GLY A 201 4.22 -0.65 -6.02
C GLY A 201 2.92 -0.11 -5.42
N TYR A 202 3.01 0.82 -4.47
CA TYR A 202 1.83 1.47 -3.88
C TYR A 202 1.02 2.24 -4.93
N GLN A 203 1.67 3.03 -5.79
CA GLN A 203 0.95 3.80 -6.82
C GLN A 203 0.31 2.89 -7.88
N ILE A 204 1.01 1.85 -8.34
CA ILE A 204 0.41 0.85 -9.25
C ILE A 204 -0.83 0.24 -8.59
N MET A 205 -0.75 -0.14 -7.32
CA MET A 205 -1.90 -0.70 -6.62
C MET A 205 -3.08 0.28 -6.50
N GLN A 206 -2.83 1.59 -6.32
CA GLN A 206 -3.86 2.64 -6.29
C GLN A 206 -4.59 2.83 -7.63
N LEU A 207 -3.88 2.62 -8.74
CA LEU A 207 -4.42 2.76 -10.09
C LEU A 207 -5.21 1.51 -10.56
N ASN A 208 -5.10 0.39 -9.82
CA ASN A 208 -5.76 -0.88 -10.15
C ASN A 208 -6.79 -1.22 -9.08
N ASN A 209 -8.00 -0.68 -9.21
CA ASN A 209 -9.05 -0.78 -8.17
C ASN A 209 -10.08 -1.89 -8.42
N ARG A 210 -10.15 -2.44 -9.63
CA ARG A 210 -11.07 -3.53 -9.96
C ARG A 210 -10.43 -4.89 -9.68
N LEU A 211 -11.25 -5.87 -9.30
CA LEU A 211 -10.76 -7.21 -8.91
C LEU A 211 -10.05 -7.93 -10.06
N ASP A 212 -10.53 -7.79 -11.29
CA ASP A 212 -9.89 -8.31 -12.51
C ASP A 212 -8.49 -7.71 -12.73
N GLN A 213 -8.35 -6.39 -12.55
CA GLN A 213 -7.07 -5.70 -12.68
C GLN A 213 -6.06 -6.14 -11.61
N VAL A 214 -6.52 -6.33 -10.37
CA VAL A 214 -5.67 -6.81 -9.26
C VAL A 214 -5.28 -8.27 -9.48
N TYR A 215 -6.20 -9.10 -9.96
CA TYR A 215 -5.94 -10.49 -10.33
C TYR A 215 -4.84 -10.59 -11.38
N GLU A 216 -4.89 -9.77 -12.45
CA GLU A 216 -3.83 -9.73 -13.46
C GLU A 216 -2.46 -9.34 -12.90
N ILE A 217 -2.40 -8.42 -11.92
CA ILE A 217 -1.14 -8.05 -11.24
C ILE A 217 -0.57 -9.25 -10.47
N VAL A 218 -1.42 -9.98 -9.76
CA VAL A 218 -0.98 -11.15 -9.00
C VAL A 218 -0.52 -12.25 -9.94
N GLN A 219 -1.26 -12.56 -11.01
CA GLN A 219 -0.84 -13.53 -12.03
C GLN A 219 0.48 -13.11 -12.70
N ALA A 220 0.64 -11.82 -12.99
CA ALA A 220 1.87 -11.29 -13.58
C ALA A 220 3.08 -11.49 -12.68
N GLY A 221 2.90 -11.36 -11.36
CA GLY A 221 3.96 -11.59 -10.39
C GLY A 221 4.26 -13.06 -10.15
N LEU A 222 3.22 -13.89 -10.12
CA LEU A 222 3.32 -15.36 -9.95
C LEU A 222 3.80 -16.10 -11.19
N LEU A 223 3.87 -15.42 -12.35
CA LEU A 223 4.41 -15.99 -13.58
C LEU A 223 5.81 -16.55 -13.32
N HIS A 224 5.95 -17.87 -13.45
CA HIS A 224 7.23 -18.54 -13.31
C HIS A 224 8.13 -18.17 -14.47
N ILE A 225 9.17 -17.43 -14.16
CA ILE A 225 10.23 -17.09 -15.12
C ILE A 225 11.38 -18.03 -14.83
N GLY A 226 11.55 -19.03 -15.70
CA GLY A 226 12.67 -19.96 -15.63
C GLY A 226 14.02 -19.26 -15.79
N PRO A 227 15.14 -19.92 -15.46
CA PRO A 227 16.45 -19.37 -15.78
C PRO A 227 16.52 -19.07 -17.28
N PRO A 228 17.20 -17.97 -17.69
CA PRO A 228 17.36 -17.70 -19.11
C PRO A 228 18.02 -18.91 -19.77
N PRO A 229 17.59 -19.30 -20.98
CA PRO A 229 18.17 -20.44 -21.67
C PRO A 229 19.68 -20.21 -21.83
N SER A 230 20.45 -21.30 -21.74
CA SER A 230 21.92 -21.36 -21.73
C SER A 230 22.62 -20.85 -23.00
N ASP A 231 21.87 -20.19 -23.88
CA ASP A 231 22.34 -19.72 -25.18
C ASP A 231 23.23 -18.47 -25.03
N GLU A 232 24.39 -18.47 -25.69
CA GLU A 232 25.59 -17.62 -25.48
C GLU A 232 25.37 -16.10 -25.43
N SER A 233 24.19 -15.61 -25.78
CA SER A 233 23.85 -14.20 -25.96
C SER A 233 23.84 -13.32 -24.70
N LEU A 234 23.72 -13.87 -23.49
CA LEU A 234 23.87 -13.13 -22.22
C LEU A 234 25.28 -13.20 -21.63
N ARG A 235 26.23 -13.87 -22.31
CA ARG A 235 27.65 -13.77 -21.96
C ARG A 235 28.12 -12.37 -22.36
N PHE A 236 27.92 -11.40 -21.48
CA PHE A 236 28.66 -10.14 -21.54
C PHE A 236 30.13 -10.52 -21.66
N ARG A 237 30.80 -10.10 -22.74
CA ARG A 237 32.17 -10.51 -23.12
C ARG A 237 33.27 -9.99 -22.16
N SER A 238 32.99 -9.93 -20.85
CA SER A 238 34.00 -9.74 -19.81
C SER A 238 33.90 -10.90 -18.82
N GLY A 239 34.98 -11.66 -18.65
CA GLY A 239 35.03 -12.90 -17.89
C GLY A 239 34.69 -12.77 -16.40
N PHE A 240 33.40 -12.77 -16.08
CA PHE A 240 32.90 -12.97 -14.72
C PHE A 240 31.82 -14.04 -14.76
N ASP A 241 32.25 -15.28 -14.53
CA ASP A 241 31.47 -16.52 -14.56
C ASP A 241 30.63 -16.73 -13.28
N ASN A 242 30.22 -15.64 -12.62
CA ASN A 242 29.44 -15.67 -11.39
C ASN A 242 28.08 -15.00 -11.62
N THR A 243 27.27 -15.58 -12.49
CA THR A 243 25.82 -15.35 -12.39
C THR A 243 25.31 -16.13 -11.18
N PRO A 244 24.56 -15.52 -10.24
CA PRO A 244 23.99 -16.28 -9.14
C PRO A 244 23.05 -17.36 -9.70
N LYS A 245 23.29 -18.61 -9.29
CA LYS A 245 22.51 -19.81 -9.71
C LYS A 245 21.05 -19.82 -9.24
N VAL A 246 20.59 -18.75 -8.58
CA VAL A 246 19.24 -18.61 -8.03
C VAL A 246 18.64 -17.32 -8.61
N PRO A 247 17.44 -17.37 -9.23
CA PRO A 247 16.73 -16.16 -9.62
C PRO A 247 16.51 -15.30 -8.37
N VAL A 248 17.17 -14.14 -8.31
CA VAL A 248 16.85 -13.14 -7.29
C VAL A 248 15.44 -12.64 -7.60
N GLU A 249 14.48 -13.07 -6.78
CA GLU A 249 13.09 -12.68 -6.91
C GLU A 249 12.97 -11.15 -6.73
N SER A 250 12.34 -10.47 -7.68
CA SER A 250 12.25 -9.00 -7.68
C SER A 250 11.44 -8.51 -6.48
N ALA A 251 12.00 -7.55 -5.72
CA ALA A 251 11.33 -6.96 -4.56
C ALA A 251 10.02 -6.24 -4.93
N LEU A 252 10.01 -5.43 -6.00
CA LEU A 252 8.77 -4.83 -6.54
C LEU A 252 7.71 -5.89 -6.85
N VAL A 253 8.09 -6.95 -7.57
CA VAL A 253 7.15 -7.99 -8.01
C VAL A 253 6.56 -8.73 -6.81
N SER A 254 7.40 -9.16 -5.87
CA SER A 254 6.96 -9.83 -4.64
C SER A 254 6.01 -8.94 -3.83
N LYS A 255 6.33 -7.64 -3.73
CA LYS A 255 5.48 -6.67 -3.02
C LYS A 255 4.13 -6.47 -3.71
N LEU A 256 4.10 -6.35 -5.03
CA LEU A 256 2.86 -6.24 -5.81
C LEU A 256 1.96 -7.47 -5.61
N VAL A 257 2.54 -8.67 -5.54
CA VAL A 257 1.80 -9.90 -5.23
C VAL A 257 1.19 -9.82 -3.83
N GLN A 258 1.97 -9.47 -2.81
CA GLN A 258 1.47 -9.35 -1.42
C GLN A 258 0.35 -8.30 -1.27
N LEU A 259 0.52 -7.13 -1.88
CA LEU A 259 -0.49 -6.07 -1.85
C LEU A 259 -1.75 -6.46 -2.64
N GLY A 260 -1.56 -7.08 -3.80
CA GLY A 260 -2.64 -7.53 -4.66
C GLY A 260 -3.45 -8.67 -4.03
N GLN A 261 -2.78 -9.64 -3.40
CA GLN A 261 -3.40 -10.71 -2.63
C GLN A 261 -4.29 -10.16 -1.53
N PHE A 262 -3.78 -9.23 -0.71
CA PHE A 262 -4.59 -8.61 0.33
C PHE A 262 -5.76 -7.79 -0.23
N LYS A 263 -5.54 -6.98 -1.26
CA LYS A 263 -6.58 -6.14 -1.84
C LYS A 263 -7.69 -6.97 -2.49
N ALA A 264 -7.33 -8.04 -3.18
CA ALA A 264 -8.27 -8.96 -3.80
C ALA A 264 -9.03 -9.77 -2.74
N LEU A 265 -8.35 -10.23 -1.67
CA LEU A 265 -8.99 -10.85 -0.51
C LEU A 265 -10.02 -9.91 0.11
N ALA A 266 -9.64 -8.66 0.37
CA ALA A 266 -10.53 -7.64 0.92
C ALA A 266 -11.80 -7.43 0.07
N ALA A 267 -11.65 -7.36 -1.26
CA ALA A 267 -12.77 -7.24 -2.18
C ALA A 267 -13.64 -8.51 -2.23
N ALA A 268 -13.02 -9.69 -2.28
CA ALA A 268 -13.74 -10.97 -2.33
C ALA A 268 -14.54 -11.25 -1.05
N VAL A 269 -14.03 -10.84 0.11
CA VAL A 269 -14.77 -10.96 1.38
C VAL A 269 -15.93 -9.96 1.46
N ASP A 270 -15.82 -8.77 0.86
CA ASP A 270 -16.91 -7.79 0.77
C ASP A 270 -18.04 -8.26 -0.16
N GLU A 271 -17.68 -8.88 -1.29
CA GLU A 271 -18.60 -9.44 -2.30
C GLU A 271 -19.11 -10.85 -1.98
N GLU A 272 -18.72 -11.44 -0.84
CA GLU A 272 -19.05 -12.83 -0.45
C GLU A 272 -18.63 -13.88 -1.51
N SER A 273 -17.59 -13.59 -2.27
CA SER A 273 -17.08 -14.41 -3.38
C SER A 273 -15.82 -15.20 -3.05
N LEU A 274 -15.47 -15.32 -1.76
CA LEU A 274 -14.30 -16.05 -1.28
C LEU A 274 -14.49 -17.59 -1.40
N THR A 275 -14.28 -18.12 -2.60
CA THR A 275 -14.33 -19.57 -2.88
C THR A 275 -12.95 -20.22 -2.79
N GLN A 276 -12.90 -21.54 -2.65
CA GLN A 276 -11.63 -22.29 -2.68
C GLN A 276 -10.89 -22.13 -4.02
N ASP A 277 -11.63 -22.00 -5.12
CA ASP A 277 -11.08 -21.73 -6.45
C ASP A 277 -10.40 -20.36 -6.49
N PHE A 278 -11.04 -19.33 -5.91
CA PHE A 278 -10.45 -18.00 -5.79
C PHE A 278 -9.14 -18.05 -4.99
N ARG A 279 -9.13 -18.73 -3.84
CA ARG A 279 -7.92 -18.87 -3.00
C ARG A 279 -6.77 -19.54 -3.75
N THR A 280 -7.09 -20.62 -4.48
CA THR A 280 -6.11 -21.37 -5.29
C THR A 280 -5.55 -20.50 -6.40
N SER A 281 -6.42 -19.77 -7.11
CA SER A 281 -6.00 -18.89 -8.20
C SER A 281 -5.08 -17.75 -7.74
N MET A 282 -5.33 -17.20 -6.55
CA MET A 282 -4.56 -16.11 -5.96
C MET A 282 -3.34 -16.57 -5.17
N ARG A 283 -3.09 -17.89 -5.09
CA ARG A 283 -2.10 -18.53 -4.19
C ARG A 283 -2.14 -17.93 -2.79
N LEU A 284 -3.35 -17.66 -2.30
CA LEU A 284 -3.53 -17.41 -0.89
C LEU A 284 -3.15 -18.71 -0.17
N GLY A 285 -2.62 -18.61 1.05
CA GLY A 285 -2.43 -19.80 1.87
C GLY A 285 -3.73 -20.62 1.89
N PRO A 286 -3.67 -21.94 2.20
CA PRO A 286 -4.89 -22.66 2.51
C PRO A 286 -5.67 -21.74 3.45
N GLY A 287 -6.97 -21.57 3.17
CA GLY A 287 -7.83 -20.85 4.12
C GLY A 287 -7.46 -21.30 5.51
N THR A 288 -7.63 -20.45 6.50
CA THR A 288 -7.61 -20.99 7.86
C THR A 288 -8.76 -22.01 7.99
N ASP A 289 -8.59 -23.22 7.45
CA ASP A 289 -9.01 -24.53 7.93
C ASP A 289 -8.33 -24.75 9.28
N SER A 290 -8.23 -23.70 10.10
CA SER A 290 -8.06 -23.95 11.50
C SER A 290 -9.37 -24.58 11.89
N GLU A 291 -9.28 -25.75 12.51
CA GLU A 291 -10.35 -26.43 13.24
C GLU A 291 -11.15 -25.47 14.16
N ILE A 292 -10.58 -24.29 14.43
CA ILE A 292 -11.16 -23.16 15.14
C ILE A 292 -12.23 -22.45 14.27
N PRO A 293 -13.51 -22.43 14.70
CA PRO A 293 -14.58 -21.69 14.03
C PRO A 293 -14.34 -20.18 14.08
N LEU A 294 -14.88 -19.42 13.12
CA LEU A 294 -14.78 -17.95 13.12
C LEU A 294 -15.47 -17.33 14.35
N GLN A 295 -16.60 -17.92 14.75
CA GLN A 295 -17.27 -17.62 16.00
C GLN A 295 -16.86 -18.67 17.06
N LEU A 296 -16.13 -18.22 18.07
CA LEU A 296 -15.60 -19.04 19.15
C LEU A 296 -16.69 -19.32 20.20
N ASP A 297 -16.57 -20.46 20.89
CA ASP A 297 -17.39 -20.76 22.07
C ASP A 297 -16.93 -19.86 23.23
N GLN A 298 -17.87 -19.17 23.88
CA GLN A 298 -17.55 -18.33 25.04
C GLN A 298 -16.91 -19.15 26.17
N GLY A 299 -17.28 -20.43 26.31
CA GLY A 299 -16.69 -21.33 27.31
C GLY A 299 -15.22 -21.65 27.07
N ASP A 300 -14.71 -21.46 25.85
CA ASP A 300 -13.30 -21.69 25.50
C ASP A 300 -12.42 -20.45 25.83
N ILE A 301 -13.02 -19.33 26.29
CA ILE A 301 -12.32 -18.09 26.61
C ILE A 301 -12.32 -17.88 28.14
N VAL A 302 -11.12 -17.78 28.72
CA VAL A 302 -10.93 -17.49 30.15
C VAL A 302 -10.18 -16.16 30.27
N LEU A 303 -10.85 -15.13 30.78
CA LEU A 303 -10.28 -13.80 30.98
C LEU A 303 -9.55 -13.72 32.33
N ASP A 304 -8.50 -12.90 32.41
CA ASP A 304 -7.70 -12.79 33.64
C ASP A 304 -8.36 -11.90 34.71
N GLU A 305 -9.17 -10.93 34.30
CA GLU A 305 -9.85 -9.99 35.20
C GLU A 305 -11.37 -10.14 35.14
N GLU A 306 -12.04 -9.93 36.28
CA GLU A 306 -13.50 -10.02 36.39
C GLU A 306 -14.22 -8.70 36.02
N ASN A 307 -13.51 -7.57 35.98
CA ASN A 307 -14.11 -6.24 35.83
C ASN A 307 -14.15 -5.78 34.36
N LEU A 308 -14.98 -6.45 33.56
CA LEU A 308 -14.98 -6.39 32.09
C LEU A 308 -15.59 -5.11 31.48
N ASP A 309 -16.21 -4.23 32.29
CA ASP A 309 -17.10 -3.18 31.78
C ASP A 309 -16.45 -1.85 31.44
N GLU A 310 -15.26 -1.57 31.98
CA GLU A 310 -14.58 -0.28 31.80
C GLU A 310 -13.40 -0.32 30.82
N GLU A 311 -12.68 -1.44 30.73
CA GLU A 311 -11.52 -1.53 29.85
C GLU A 311 -11.91 -1.83 28.39
N PRO A 312 -11.24 -1.23 27.39
CA PRO A 312 -11.48 -1.54 25.99
C PRO A 312 -10.92 -2.91 25.58
N ARG A 313 -9.97 -3.44 26.35
CA ARG A 313 -9.25 -4.69 26.05
C ARG A 313 -8.98 -5.44 27.34
N VAL A 314 -9.04 -6.77 27.30
CA VAL A 314 -8.75 -7.60 28.46
C VAL A 314 -7.87 -8.79 28.05
N PRO A 315 -6.76 -9.07 28.78
CA PRO A 315 -5.95 -10.25 28.53
C PRO A 315 -6.66 -11.53 29.00
N GLY A 316 -6.32 -12.66 28.38
CA GLY A 316 -6.92 -13.94 28.73
C GLY A 316 -6.26 -15.13 28.04
N TRP A 317 -6.99 -16.22 28.01
CA TRP A 317 -6.58 -17.49 27.44
C TRP A 317 -7.69 -18.07 26.58
N HIS A 318 -7.31 -18.63 25.44
CA HIS A 318 -8.18 -19.44 24.59
C HIS A 318 -7.81 -20.92 24.77
N HIS A 319 -8.79 -21.73 25.15
CA HIS A 319 -8.68 -23.16 25.39
C HIS A 319 -9.70 -23.93 24.53
N PRO A 320 -9.40 -24.18 23.25
CA PRO A 320 -10.30 -24.93 22.39
C PRO A 320 -10.37 -26.40 22.82
N LYS A 321 -11.55 -27.01 22.68
CA LYS A 321 -11.79 -28.43 23.02
C LYS A 321 -10.84 -29.35 22.23
N GLY A 322 -9.83 -29.91 22.93
CA GLY A 322 -8.83 -30.81 22.35
C GLY A 322 -7.59 -30.12 21.75
N GLY A 323 -7.46 -28.79 21.86
CA GLY A 323 -6.32 -28.04 21.34
C GLY A 323 -5.40 -27.46 22.41
N THR A 324 -4.33 -26.77 21.97
CA THR A 324 -3.35 -26.15 22.86
C THR A 324 -3.86 -24.82 23.42
N ARG A 325 -3.72 -24.65 24.75
CA ARG A 325 -4.02 -23.38 25.43
C ARG A 325 -3.12 -22.26 24.87
N THR A 326 -3.72 -21.17 24.41
CA THR A 326 -3.00 -20.05 23.79
C THR A 326 -3.29 -18.74 24.52
N ARG A 327 -2.27 -17.91 24.71
CA ARG A 327 -2.42 -16.57 25.28
C ARG A 327 -3.10 -15.65 24.26
N VAL A 328 -4.14 -14.96 24.71
CA VAL A 328 -4.95 -14.07 23.86
C VAL A 328 -5.23 -12.77 24.59
N TRP A 329 -5.67 -11.79 23.82
CA TRP A 329 -6.29 -10.59 24.36
C TRP A 329 -7.58 -10.32 23.58
N VAL A 330 -8.58 -9.82 24.29
CA VAL A 330 -9.93 -9.61 23.77
C VAL A 330 -10.19 -8.11 23.64
N GLU A 331 -10.52 -7.65 22.43
CA GLU A 331 -10.98 -6.28 22.17
C GLU A 331 -12.51 -6.26 22.20
N TRP A 332 -13.10 -5.38 23.02
CA TRP A 332 -14.55 -5.30 23.17
C TRP A 332 -15.19 -4.43 22.11
N LYS A 333 -16.16 -5.01 21.40
CA LYS A 333 -16.99 -4.31 20.42
C LYS A 333 -18.44 -4.23 20.90
N ARG A 334 -18.94 -3.00 21.06
CA ARG A 334 -20.34 -2.74 21.36
C ARG A 334 -21.10 -2.42 20.07
N MET A 335 -22.25 -3.08 19.90
CA MET A 335 -23.20 -2.84 18.82
C MET A 335 -24.56 -2.53 19.41
N ASP A 336 -25.32 -1.67 18.72
CA ASP A 336 -26.70 -1.43 19.09
C ASP A 336 -27.60 -2.57 18.60
N PRO A 337 -28.66 -2.91 19.35
CA PRO A 337 -29.70 -3.79 18.86
C PRO A 337 -30.43 -3.14 17.68
N GLN A 338 -30.88 -3.96 16.73
CA GLN A 338 -31.62 -3.52 15.54
C GLN A 338 -32.87 -2.69 15.92
N HIS A 339 -33.56 -3.09 16.98
CA HIS A 339 -34.64 -2.34 17.59
C HIS A 339 -34.29 -2.04 19.05
N VAL A 340 -34.26 -0.76 19.42
CA VAL A 340 -33.90 -0.26 20.77
C VAL A 340 -34.69 -0.95 21.90
N TYR A 341 -35.89 -1.45 21.60
CA TYR A 341 -36.79 -2.08 22.56
C TYR A 341 -36.80 -3.61 22.52
N ASN A 342 -36.10 -4.25 21.58
CA ASN A 342 -36.07 -5.69 21.43
C ASN A 342 -34.63 -6.21 21.25
N VAL A 343 -34.04 -6.69 22.35
CA VAL A 343 -32.65 -7.17 22.39
C VAL A 343 -32.48 -8.49 21.66
N ASP A 344 -33.55 -9.28 21.56
CA ASP A 344 -33.56 -10.62 20.94
C ASP A 344 -33.37 -10.56 19.42
N ASP A 345 -33.59 -9.39 18.80
CA ASP A 345 -33.41 -9.20 17.35
C ASP A 345 -31.93 -9.18 16.93
N GLY A 346 -31.00 -9.06 17.89
CA GLY A 346 -29.58 -8.96 17.61
C GLY A 346 -29.19 -7.60 17.01
N PRO A 347 -27.93 -7.44 16.58
CA PRO A 347 -27.50 -6.23 15.87
C PRO A 347 -28.12 -6.22 14.47
N ASP A 348 -28.17 -5.03 13.86
CA ASP A 348 -28.52 -4.88 12.45
C ASP A 348 -27.78 -5.94 11.58
N PRO A 349 -28.49 -6.76 10.78
CA PRO A 349 -27.90 -7.89 10.06
C PRO A 349 -26.71 -7.50 9.18
N GLU A 350 -26.80 -6.33 8.56
CA GLU A 350 -25.77 -5.78 7.71
C GLU A 350 -24.54 -5.32 8.53
N THR A 351 -24.73 -4.77 9.72
CA THR A 351 -23.66 -4.48 10.68
C THR A 351 -22.94 -5.74 11.17
N LEU A 352 -23.68 -6.82 11.43
CA LEU A 352 -23.10 -8.11 11.81
C LEU A 352 -22.33 -8.77 10.65
N ARG A 353 -22.88 -8.69 9.43
CA ARG A 353 -22.22 -9.15 8.20
C ARG A 353 -20.87 -8.47 8.02
N ARG A 354 -20.82 -7.14 8.15
CA ARG A 354 -19.57 -6.35 8.10
C ARG A 354 -18.57 -6.77 9.16
N PHE A 355 -19.04 -7.01 10.37
CA PHE A 355 -18.18 -7.46 11.45
C PHE A 355 -17.55 -8.82 11.14
N ARG A 356 -18.34 -9.77 10.63
CA ARG A 356 -17.83 -11.08 10.20
C ARG A 356 -16.82 -10.95 9.06
N THR A 357 -17.12 -10.14 8.03
CA THR A 357 -16.18 -9.82 6.93
C THR A 357 -14.84 -9.30 7.46
N LEU A 358 -14.87 -8.36 8.40
CA LEU A 358 -13.66 -7.83 9.03
C LEU A 358 -12.87 -8.92 9.75
N VAL A 359 -13.53 -9.74 10.58
CA VAL A 359 -12.85 -10.81 11.35
C VAL A 359 -12.25 -11.85 10.40
N THR A 360 -12.95 -12.22 9.34
CA THR A 360 -12.42 -13.12 8.29
C THR A 360 -11.14 -12.57 7.69
N LEU A 361 -11.09 -11.28 7.35
CA LEU A 361 -9.89 -10.65 6.82
C LEU A 361 -8.75 -10.56 7.84
N LEU A 362 -9.04 -10.22 9.11
CA LEU A 362 -8.03 -10.16 10.17
C LEU A 362 -7.47 -11.54 10.55
N ARG A 363 -8.20 -12.61 10.26
CA ARG A 363 -7.75 -14.00 10.46
C ARG A 363 -6.74 -14.46 9.40
N GLU A 364 -6.72 -13.81 8.24
CA GLU A 364 -5.77 -14.07 7.14
C GLU A 364 -4.38 -13.49 7.46
N HIS A 365 -3.79 -14.06 8.50
CA HIS A 365 -2.65 -13.62 9.25
C HIS A 365 -1.43 -13.23 8.40
N ASP A 366 -1.11 -14.01 7.37
CA ASP A 366 0.06 -13.75 6.52
C ASP A 366 -0.11 -12.46 5.71
N GLN A 367 -1.35 -12.12 5.38
CA GLN A 367 -1.70 -10.93 4.62
C GLN A 367 -1.92 -9.71 5.52
N VAL A 368 -2.20 -9.86 6.82
CA VAL A 368 -2.44 -8.74 7.75
C VAL A 368 -1.26 -8.36 8.63
N ARG A 369 -0.33 -9.29 8.92
CA ARG A 369 0.95 -9.00 9.59
C ARG A 369 1.68 -7.83 8.96
N GLN A 370 1.52 -7.73 7.65
CA GLN A 370 2.15 -6.74 6.82
C GLN A 370 1.70 -5.30 7.15
N PHE A 371 0.59 -5.11 7.88
CA PHE A 371 0.07 -3.82 8.36
C PHE A 371 0.23 -3.62 9.87
N ARG A 372 1.08 -4.43 10.53
CA ARG A 372 1.27 -4.42 11.99
C ARG A 372 -0.02 -4.72 12.77
N ALA A 373 -0.94 -5.48 12.18
CA ALA A 373 -2.11 -6.00 12.88
C ALA A 373 -1.75 -7.31 13.60
N PRO A 374 -2.23 -7.53 14.84
CA PRO A 374 -2.01 -8.79 15.54
C PRO A 374 -2.86 -9.92 14.93
N PRO A 375 -2.43 -11.19 15.07
CA PRO A 375 -3.17 -12.34 14.53
C PRO A 375 -4.56 -12.44 15.16
N CYS A 376 -5.63 -12.40 14.37
CA CYS A 376 -6.99 -12.62 14.87
C CYS A 376 -7.35 -14.11 14.82
N LEU A 377 -7.92 -14.63 15.91
CA LEU A 377 -8.42 -16.01 15.98
C LEU A 377 -9.89 -16.11 15.59
N GLY A 378 -10.68 -15.10 15.94
CA GLY A 378 -12.12 -15.09 15.75
C GLY A 378 -12.80 -14.08 16.66
N TYR A 379 -14.10 -14.25 16.85
CA TYR A 379 -14.90 -13.45 17.78
C TYR A 379 -15.86 -14.33 18.58
N TYR A 380 -16.37 -13.83 19.69
CA TYR A 380 -17.47 -14.48 20.42
C TYR A 380 -18.48 -13.43 20.90
N LEU A 381 -19.71 -13.87 21.14
CA LEU A 381 -20.72 -13.06 21.81
C LEU A 381 -20.49 -13.15 23.31
N HIS A 382 -20.27 -12.02 23.98
CA HIS A 382 -20.01 -11.99 25.41
C HIS A 382 -21.28 -11.73 26.22
N ASP A 383 -22.04 -10.70 25.82
CA ASP A 383 -23.31 -10.34 26.44
C ASP A 383 -24.24 -9.72 25.38
N ALA A 384 -25.54 -9.94 25.54
CA ALA A 384 -26.59 -9.28 24.79
C ALA A 384 -27.62 -8.76 25.80
N SER A 385 -27.59 -7.46 26.07
CA SER A 385 -28.47 -6.82 27.05
C SER A 385 -29.14 -5.57 26.47
N ARG A 386 -30.11 -5.00 27.22
CA ARG A 386 -30.78 -3.74 26.84
C ARG A 386 -29.82 -2.55 26.69
N ARG A 387 -28.60 -2.66 27.21
CA ARG A 387 -27.55 -1.63 27.11
C ARG A 387 -26.73 -1.75 25.83
N GLY A 388 -26.91 -2.83 25.06
CA GLY A 388 -26.19 -3.11 23.83
C GLY A 388 -25.74 -4.56 23.74
N ILE A 389 -25.25 -4.93 22.57
CA ILE A 389 -24.72 -6.26 22.25
C ILE A 389 -23.20 -6.16 22.22
N ARG A 390 -22.52 -7.01 23.00
CA ARG A 390 -21.08 -6.96 23.16
C ARG A 390 -20.43 -8.21 22.57
N TYR A 391 -19.59 -7.99 21.56
CA TYR A 391 -18.72 -9.01 20.99
C TYR A 391 -17.28 -8.82 21.51
N GLY A 392 -16.57 -9.91 21.70
CA GLY A 392 -15.12 -9.90 21.94
C GLY A 392 -14.38 -10.37 20.69
N LEU A 393 -13.53 -9.52 20.11
CA LEU A 393 -12.58 -9.95 19.08
C LEU A 393 -11.36 -10.54 19.77
N VAL A 394 -10.98 -11.75 19.40
CA VAL A 394 -9.91 -12.49 20.07
C VAL A 394 -8.65 -12.46 19.21
N PHE A 395 -7.58 -11.90 19.75
CA PHE A 395 -6.29 -11.80 19.09
C PHE A 395 -5.24 -12.62 19.84
N LYS A 396 -4.35 -13.27 19.09
CA LYS A 396 -3.23 -14.01 19.66
C LYS A 396 -2.14 -13.04 20.14
N THR A 397 -1.60 -13.30 21.32
CA THR A 397 -0.43 -12.57 21.82
C THR A 397 0.82 -12.95 21.01
N PRO A 398 1.68 -11.98 20.63
CA PRO A 398 2.93 -12.28 19.92
C PRO A 398 3.83 -13.24 20.73
N PRO A 399 4.54 -14.16 20.07
CA PRO A 399 5.40 -15.13 20.76
C PRO A 399 6.43 -14.42 21.66
N GLY A 400 6.51 -14.84 22.92
CA GLY A 400 7.48 -14.28 23.88
C GLY A 400 6.98 -13.06 24.65
N ALA A 401 5.73 -12.63 24.42
CA ALA A 401 5.00 -11.65 25.22
C ALA A 401 3.88 -12.32 26.06
N ASP A 402 4.06 -13.60 26.38
CA ASP A 402 3.02 -14.42 27.01
C ASP A 402 3.00 -14.30 28.55
N ASP A 403 3.88 -13.48 29.13
CA ASP A 403 4.01 -13.28 30.57
C ASP A 403 2.78 -12.52 31.12
N PRO A 404 1.99 -13.14 32.03
CA PRO A 404 0.83 -12.49 32.65
C PRO A 404 1.18 -11.25 33.49
N HIS A 405 2.42 -11.12 33.96
CA HIS A 405 2.85 -10.00 34.79
C HIS A 405 3.25 -8.75 33.98
N THR A 406 3.31 -8.85 32.66
CA THR A 406 3.65 -7.74 31.76
C THR A 406 2.58 -7.58 30.68
N PRO A 407 1.38 -7.08 31.05
CA PRO A 407 0.29 -6.94 30.09
C PRO A 407 0.68 -5.99 28.93
N PRO A 408 0.05 -6.16 27.76
CA PRO A 408 0.23 -5.23 26.65
C PRO A 408 -0.23 -3.84 27.08
N ARG A 409 0.52 -2.80 26.69
CA ARG A 409 0.18 -1.42 27.02
C ARG A 409 -0.18 -0.64 25.78
N SER A 410 -1.17 0.23 25.88
CA SER A 410 -1.47 1.18 24.81
C SER A 410 -0.53 2.39 24.83
N LEU A 411 -0.34 3.06 23.69
CA LEU A 411 0.35 4.34 23.63
C LEU A 411 -0.32 5.32 24.59
N ARG A 412 -1.65 5.27 24.72
CA ARG A 412 -2.39 6.10 25.67
C ARG A 412 -1.86 5.94 27.10
N GLU A 413 -1.79 4.71 27.61
CA GLU A 413 -1.27 4.43 28.95
C GLU A 413 0.18 4.89 29.11
N LEU A 414 1.00 4.78 28.06
CA LEU A 414 2.39 5.26 28.09
C LEU A 414 2.49 6.79 28.14
N LEU A 415 1.54 7.50 27.54
CA LEU A 415 1.48 8.97 27.58
C LEU A 415 0.95 9.48 28.94
N GLU A 416 0.11 8.71 29.62
CA GLU A 416 -0.44 9.02 30.95
C GLU A 416 0.52 8.68 32.10
N ASP A 417 1.46 7.75 31.86
CA ASP A 417 2.40 7.27 32.86
C ASP A 417 3.50 8.29 33.16
N ARG A 418 3.22 9.13 34.15
CA ARG A 418 4.15 10.14 34.67
C ARG A 418 5.29 9.57 35.51
N SER A 419 5.26 8.28 35.81
CA SER A 419 6.31 7.61 36.60
C SER A 419 7.45 7.09 35.73
N SER A 420 7.16 6.82 34.46
CA SER A 420 8.14 6.39 33.46
C SER A 420 9.08 7.52 33.03
N SER A 421 10.32 7.18 32.68
CA SER A 421 11.23 8.14 32.05
C SER A 421 10.74 8.50 30.66
N LEU A 422 10.84 9.78 30.28
CA LEU A 422 10.46 10.22 28.94
C LEU A 422 11.33 9.50 27.90
N PRO A 423 10.74 8.93 26.85
CA PRO A 423 11.51 8.27 25.80
C PRO A 423 12.34 9.28 25.01
N SER A 424 13.50 8.81 24.52
CA SER A 424 14.37 9.63 23.70
C SER A 424 13.68 10.08 22.41
N LEU A 425 14.19 11.15 21.79
CA LEU A 425 13.71 11.57 20.48
C LEU A 425 13.83 10.44 19.44
N THR A 426 14.91 9.65 19.50
CA THR A 426 15.15 8.52 18.59
C THR A 426 14.02 7.50 18.68
N MET A 427 13.60 7.15 19.90
CA MET A 427 12.50 6.21 20.14
C MET A 427 11.17 6.77 19.63
N ARG A 428 10.88 8.04 19.92
CA ARG A 428 9.64 8.71 19.48
C ARG A 428 9.56 8.81 17.96
N VAL A 429 10.64 9.19 17.28
CA VAL A 429 10.68 9.24 15.80
C VAL A 429 10.59 7.83 15.20
N SER A 430 11.19 6.81 15.84
CA SER A 430 11.03 5.42 15.42
C SER A 430 9.56 4.96 15.47
N LEU A 431 8.86 5.27 16.57
CA LEU A 431 7.43 5.03 16.70
C LEU A 431 6.62 5.75 15.61
N MET A 432 6.89 7.04 15.39
CA MET A 432 6.23 7.82 14.35
C MET A 432 6.41 7.22 12.95
N ARG A 433 7.63 6.77 12.61
CA ARG A 433 7.91 6.08 11.33
C ARG A 433 7.06 4.83 11.20
N SER A 434 7.04 3.99 12.23
CA SER A 434 6.29 2.73 12.21
C SER A 434 4.79 2.94 12.01
N ILE A 435 4.19 3.94 12.66
CA ILE A 435 2.77 4.28 12.49
C ILE A 435 2.52 4.81 11.07
N VAL A 436 3.32 5.78 10.61
CA VAL A 436 3.14 6.42 9.30
C VAL A 436 3.27 5.41 8.16
N GLN A 437 4.26 4.52 8.22
CA GLN A 437 4.44 3.45 7.22
C GLN A 437 3.29 2.44 7.23
N ALA A 438 2.73 2.12 8.40
CA ALA A 438 1.58 1.22 8.49
C ALA A 438 0.33 1.84 7.83
N ILE A 439 0.06 3.13 8.08
CA ILE A 439 -1.04 3.86 7.44
C ILE A 439 -0.82 4.03 5.95
N GLU A 440 0.40 4.39 5.52
CA GLU A 440 0.77 4.49 4.10
C GLU A 440 0.44 3.20 3.35
N LYS A 441 0.79 2.06 3.95
CA LYS A 441 0.57 0.76 3.36
C LYS A 441 -0.90 0.36 3.34
N LEU A 442 -1.66 0.61 4.41
CA LEU A 442 -3.11 0.40 4.42
C LEU A 442 -3.79 1.20 3.30
N HIS A 443 -3.39 2.47 3.14
CA HIS A 443 -3.94 3.34 2.09
C HIS A 443 -3.59 2.86 0.69
N SER A 444 -2.41 2.26 0.48
CA SER A 444 -1.98 1.70 -0.81
C SER A 444 -2.88 0.58 -1.36
N VAL A 445 -3.61 -0.11 -0.49
CA VAL A 445 -4.59 -1.16 -0.83
C VAL A 445 -6.03 -0.69 -0.64
N ASN A 446 -6.25 0.62 -0.52
CA ASN A 446 -7.56 1.25 -0.27
C ASN A 446 -8.24 0.76 1.02
N TRP A 447 -7.46 0.41 2.03
CA TRP A 447 -8.01 0.04 3.33
C TRP A 447 -7.95 1.25 4.27
N LEU A 448 -9.10 1.60 4.85
CA LEU A 448 -9.25 2.71 5.79
C LEU A 448 -9.22 2.17 7.20
N HIS A 449 -8.51 2.83 8.12
CA HIS A 449 -8.40 2.41 9.52
C HIS A 449 -9.62 2.87 10.34
N LYS A 450 -10.00 4.15 10.22
CA LYS A 450 -11.18 4.79 10.87
C LYS A 450 -11.15 4.90 12.40
N GLY A 451 -10.22 4.24 13.07
CA GLY A 451 -10.05 4.27 14.52
C GLY A 451 -8.65 4.68 14.98
N LEU A 452 -7.86 5.43 14.19
CA LEU A 452 -6.49 5.72 14.59
C LEU A 452 -6.45 6.72 15.77
N CYS A 453 -5.96 6.28 16.93
CA CYS A 453 -5.74 7.07 18.15
C CYS A 453 -4.69 6.40 19.04
N SER A 454 -4.25 7.05 20.12
CA SER A 454 -3.26 6.48 21.05
C SER A 454 -3.74 5.22 21.77
N GLU A 455 -5.06 5.03 21.97
CA GLU A 455 -5.60 3.80 22.58
C GLU A 455 -5.48 2.58 21.67
N ASN A 456 -5.35 2.82 20.36
CA ASN A 456 -5.34 1.80 19.31
C ASN A 456 -3.93 1.45 18.80
N ILE A 457 -2.91 1.91 19.50
CA ILE A 457 -1.49 1.57 19.26
C ILE A 457 -1.00 0.79 20.47
N ILE A 458 -0.70 -0.50 20.29
CA ILE A 458 -0.39 -1.43 21.39
C ILE A 458 1.06 -1.89 21.30
N PHE A 459 1.68 -2.02 22.47
CA PHE A 459 3.03 -2.53 22.65
C PHE A 459 3.00 -3.80 23.50
N PHE A 460 3.75 -4.81 23.08
CA PHE A 460 3.92 -6.05 23.81
C PHE A 460 5.32 -6.11 24.39
N HIS A 461 5.42 -6.33 25.71
CA HIS A 461 6.70 -6.52 26.37
C HIS A 461 7.18 -7.94 26.09
N THR A 462 8.39 -8.07 25.53
CA THR A 462 9.02 -9.39 25.38
C THR A 462 10.16 -9.50 26.38
N ALA A 463 10.31 -10.66 27.01
CA ALA A 463 11.36 -10.93 28.02
C ALA A 463 12.81 -10.75 27.49
N ARG A 464 12.99 -10.55 26.18
CA ARG A 464 14.28 -10.42 25.49
C ARG A 464 14.61 -9.00 25.02
N GLY A 465 13.68 -8.05 25.10
CA GLY A 465 13.89 -6.68 24.60
C GLY A 465 14.27 -5.71 25.71
N ASP A 466 15.23 -4.81 25.44
CA ASP A 466 15.30 -3.56 26.19
C ASP A 466 13.99 -2.76 25.97
N GLY A 467 13.54 -1.97 26.95
CA GLY A 467 12.33 -1.15 26.79
C GLY A 467 12.44 -0.13 25.64
N ALA A 468 13.66 0.11 25.14
CA ALA A 468 13.95 1.05 24.06
C ALA A 468 13.61 0.53 22.66
N SER A 469 13.84 -0.76 22.39
CA SER A 469 13.55 -1.39 21.09
C SER A 469 12.06 -1.59 20.85
N GLN A 470 11.25 -1.66 21.91
CA GLN A 470 9.83 -2.02 21.84
C GLN A 470 8.94 -0.90 21.26
N LEU A 471 9.28 0.38 21.45
CA LEU A 471 8.50 1.49 20.87
C LEU A 471 8.56 1.55 19.33
N GLY A 472 9.59 0.95 18.71
CA GLY A 472 9.69 0.84 17.26
C GLY A 472 8.77 -0.24 16.65
N GLU A 473 8.20 -1.10 17.48
CA GLU A 473 7.40 -2.26 17.07
C GLU A 473 5.94 -2.20 17.56
N PRO A 474 5.20 -1.11 17.30
CA PRO A 474 3.79 -1.04 17.68
C PRO A 474 2.95 -2.00 16.83
N TYR A 475 1.84 -2.44 17.43
CA TYR A 475 0.72 -3.06 16.74
C TYR A 475 -0.43 -2.07 16.60
N LEU A 476 -1.02 -2.02 15.41
CA LEU A 476 -2.28 -1.30 15.17
C LEU A 476 -3.47 -2.19 15.55
N THR A 477 -4.48 -1.59 16.16
CA THR A 477 -5.70 -2.25 16.65
C THR A 477 -6.89 -1.28 16.49
N GLY A 478 -8.09 -1.62 16.98
CA GLY A 478 -9.26 -0.76 16.72
C GLY A 478 -9.70 -0.81 15.27
N PHE A 479 -9.52 -1.96 14.62
CA PHE A 479 -9.95 -2.22 13.25
C PHE A 479 -11.48 -2.32 13.12
N ASP A 480 -12.23 -2.11 14.21
CA ASP A 480 -13.68 -2.22 14.30
C ASP A 480 -14.48 -1.51 13.22
N TYR A 481 -13.93 -0.39 12.74
CA TYR A 481 -14.54 0.44 11.70
C TYR A 481 -13.76 0.39 10.39
N SER A 482 -12.66 -0.36 10.35
CA SER A 482 -11.83 -0.48 9.19
C SER A 482 -12.56 -1.19 8.06
N ARG A 483 -12.29 -0.76 6.83
CA ARG A 483 -13.00 -1.24 5.65
C ARG A 483 -12.24 -0.93 4.36
N PRO A 484 -12.53 -1.65 3.26
CA PRO A 484 -12.21 -1.16 1.93
C PRO A 484 -12.89 0.19 1.68
N GLN A 485 -12.22 1.09 0.98
CA GLN A 485 -12.71 2.42 0.67
C GLN A 485 -14.02 2.38 -0.14
N ALA A 486 -14.08 1.49 -1.14
CA ALA A 486 -15.23 1.32 -2.04
C ALA A 486 -16.51 0.83 -1.32
N ALA A 487 -16.36 0.22 -0.16
CA ALA A 487 -17.47 -0.35 0.60
C ALA A 487 -18.24 0.73 1.38
N VAL A 488 -18.69 1.81 0.72
CA VAL A 488 -19.30 3.01 1.36
C VAL A 488 -20.57 2.65 2.12
N SER A 489 -21.31 1.65 1.63
CA SER A 489 -22.41 1.01 2.35
C SER A 489 -21.97 0.55 3.74
N MET A 490 -20.73 0.08 3.93
CA MET A 490 -20.15 -0.37 5.21
C MET A 490 -19.92 0.74 6.25
N SER A 491 -20.27 2.00 5.97
CA SER A 491 -20.20 3.08 6.95
C SER A 491 -21.38 3.02 7.91
N SER A 492 -21.38 2.05 8.85
CA SER A 492 -22.26 2.15 10.02
C SER A 492 -21.84 3.35 10.85
N SER A 493 -22.81 4.20 11.17
CA SER A 493 -22.71 5.18 12.25
C SER A 493 -22.48 4.37 13.51
N ALA A 494 -21.30 4.43 14.11
CA ALA A 494 -21.16 3.83 15.43
C ALA A 494 -22.00 4.67 16.40
N PRO A 495 -22.96 4.06 17.09
CA PRO A 495 -23.94 4.81 17.87
C PRO A 495 -23.41 5.34 19.21
N ASN A 496 -22.22 4.93 19.64
CA ASN A 496 -21.65 5.29 20.95
C ASN A 496 -20.24 5.88 20.83
N LYS A 497 -20.08 6.98 20.08
CA LYS A 497 -18.77 7.62 19.92
C LYS A 497 -18.59 8.67 21.01
N THR A 498 -17.63 8.43 21.88
CA THR A 498 -17.32 9.37 22.98
C THR A 498 -16.77 10.67 22.42
N MET A 499 -16.99 11.79 23.12
CA MET A 499 -16.39 13.08 22.77
C MET A 499 -14.85 13.00 22.73
N ALA A 500 -14.26 12.06 23.48
CA ALA A 500 -12.82 11.78 23.47
C ALA A 500 -12.33 11.24 22.12
N GLU A 501 -13.03 10.29 21.50
CA GLU A 501 -12.67 9.79 20.17
C GLU A 501 -12.79 10.87 19.09
N ASP A 502 -13.76 11.77 19.22
CA ASP A 502 -13.98 12.86 18.27
C ASP A 502 -12.85 13.89 18.27
N LEU A 503 -11.98 13.93 19.30
CA LEU A 503 -10.76 14.74 19.29
C LEU A 503 -9.80 14.33 18.16
N TYR A 504 -9.77 13.05 17.80
CA TYR A 504 -8.91 12.54 16.71
C TYR A 504 -9.55 12.68 15.34
N ARG A 505 -10.85 12.95 15.26
CA ARG A 505 -11.56 12.93 13.97
C ARG A 505 -11.43 14.23 13.23
N HIS A 506 -11.30 14.08 11.92
CA HIS A 506 -11.31 15.21 11.02
C HIS A 506 -12.61 16.03 11.19
N PRO A 507 -12.56 17.37 11.23
CA PRO A 507 -13.73 18.23 11.47
C PRO A 507 -14.92 17.96 10.54
N GLY A 508 -14.66 17.54 9.30
CA GLY A 508 -15.69 17.16 8.33
C GLY A 508 -16.49 15.89 8.66
N VAL A 509 -16.06 15.09 9.65
CA VAL A 509 -16.70 13.83 10.07
C VAL A 509 -16.88 13.69 11.59
N GLN A 510 -16.81 14.80 12.33
CA GLN A 510 -17.14 14.86 13.77
C GLN A 510 -18.65 14.81 14.03
N GLY A 511 -19.08 14.32 15.20
CA GLY A 511 -20.46 14.45 15.66
C GLY A 511 -21.50 13.51 15.01
N GLY A 512 -21.06 12.42 14.37
CA GLY A 512 -21.94 11.45 13.74
C GLY A 512 -22.61 11.96 12.44
N PRO A 513 -23.44 11.13 11.76
CA PRO A 513 -24.05 11.52 10.51
C PRO A 513 -25.12 12.60 10.74
N ARG A 514 -24.84 13.83 10.33
CA ARG A 514 -25.88 14.85 10.11
C ARG A 514 -26.79 14.38 8.96
N GLU A 515 -28.09 14.64 9.02
CA GLU A 515 -29.06 14.21 8.00
C GLU A 515 -28.71 14.64 6.55
N GLY A 516 -27.83 15.63 6.37
CA GLY A 516 -27.25 16.01 5.07
C GLY A 516 -25.85 15.45 4.74
N SER A 517 -25.13 14.89 5.71
CA SER A 517 -23.74 14.41 5.59
C SER A 517 -23.61 12.91 5.31
N ARG A 518 -24.72 12.16 5.23
CA ARG A 518 -24.74 10.75 4.79
C ARG A 518 -24.11 10.53 3.40
N ARG A 519 -23.85 11.60 2.63
CA ARG A 519 -23.32 11.56 1.26
C ARG A 519 -21.79 11.67 1.16
N LEU A 520 -21.07 12.11 2.20
CA LEU A 520 -19.61 12.25 2.17
C LEU A 520 -18.98 11.24 3.14
N GLY A 521 -18.86 9.99 2.70
CA GLY A 521 -18.33 8.89 3.53
C GLY A 521 -16.90 9.14 4.04
N PHE A 522 -16.46 8.35 5.02
CA PHE A 522 -15.09 8.45 5.54
C PHE A 522 -14.06 8.03 4.45
N ARG A 523 -12.99 8.83 4.28
CA ARG A 523 -11.93 8.64 3.26
C ARG A 523 -10.53 8.71 3.88
N LYS A 524 -9.49 8.44 3.07
CA LYS A 524 -8.08 8.45 3.47
C LYS A 524 -7.64 9.74 4.17
N ARG A 525 -8.10 10.91 3.69
CA ARG A 525 -7.78 12.21 4.34
C ARG A 525 -8.19 12.28 5.81
N HIS A 526 -9.23 11.56 6.20
CA HIS A 526 -9.68 11.56 7.59
C HIS A 526 -8.76 10.70 8.47
N ASP A 527 -8.26 9.56 7.98
CA ASP A 527 -7.21 8.79 8.65
C ASP A 527 -5.91 9.60 8.75
N ILE A 528 -5.53 10.32 7.68
CA ILE A 528 -4.34 11.19 7.67
C ILE A 528 -4.44 12.29 8.74
N TYR A 529 -5.63 12.88 8.92
CA TYR A 529 -5.84 13.85 9.99
C TYR A 529 -5.69 13.21 11.37
N SER A 530 -6.33 12.06 11.61
CA SER A 530 -6.19 11.32 12.88
C SER A 530 -4.73 10.95 13.16
N LEU A 531 -3.98 10.61 12.12
CA LEU A 531 -2.53 10.37 12.20
C LEU A 531 -1.80 11.64 12.66
N GLY A 532 -2.10 12.81 12.09
CA GLY A 532 -1.53 14.08 12.54
C GLY A 532 -1.77 14.38 14.03
N VAL A 533 -2.97 14.08 14.53
CA VAL A 533 -3.30 14.22 15.96
C VAL A 533 -2.45 13.28 16.81
N THR A 534 -2.43 11.98 16.47
CA THR A 534 -1.65 10.97 17.20
C THR A 534 -0.15 11.24 17.17
N LEU A 535 0.41 11.70 16.05
CA LEU A 535 1.81 12.10 15.96
C LEU A 535 2.12 13.34 16.81
N THR A 536 1.15 14.25 16.99
CA THR A 536 1.28 15.39 17.91
C THR A 536 1.37 14.92 19.36
N GLU A 537 0.58 13.92 19.75
CA GLU A 537 0.69 13.30 21.07
C GLU A 537 2.08 12.71 21.31
N VAL A 538 2.62 11.98 20.34
CA VAL A 538 3.99 11.44 20.41
C VAL A 538 5.03 12.56 20.45
N ALA A 539 4.83 13.67 19.72
CA ALA A 539 5.72 14.82 19.72
C ALA A 539 5.76 15.54 21.08
N HIS A 540 4.65 15.60 21.80
CA HIS A 540 4.60 16.17 23.15
C HIS A 540 4.88 15.13 24.26
N TRP A 541 4.77 13.85 23.92
CA TRP A 541 4.65 12.74 24.86
C TRP A 541 3.56 12.99 25.92
N LYS A 542 2.39 13.45 25.46
CA LYS A 542 1.20 13.72 26.29
C LYS A 542 -0.09 13.35 25.55
N PRO A 543 -1.15 12.99 26.28
CA PRO A 543 -2.46 12.80 25.67
C PRO A 543 -3.02 14.10 25.07
N ILE A 544 -3.88 13.97 24.06
CA ILE A 544 -4.38 15.11 23.28
C ILE A 544 -5.18 16.11 24.14
N GLU A 545 -5.96 15.66 25.12
CA GLU A 545 -6.68 16.54 26.05
C GLU A 545 -5.73 17.43 26.86
N ASP A 546 -4.60 16.90 27.33
CA ASP A 546 -3.59 17.65 28.08
C ASP A 546 -2.96 18.74 27.19
N ILE A 547 -2.70 18.42 25.92
CA ILE A 547 -2.19 19.39 24.92
C ILE A 547 -3.22 20.49 24.67
N LEU A 548 -4.51 20.16 24.68
CA LEU A 548 -5.60 21.11 24.48
C LEU A 548 -5.96 21.91 25.75
N GLY A 549 -5.37 21.56 26.90
CA GLY A 549 -5.65 22.17 28.21
C GLY A 549 -6.96 21.70 28.85
N VAL A 550 -7.39 20.47 28.58
CA VAL A 550 -8.58 19.85 29.16
C VAL A 550 -8.15 18.90 30.29
N GLU A 551 -8.40 19.28 31.54
CA GLU A 551 -7.93 18.55 32.72
C GLU A 551 -8.61 17.19 32.95
N ASP A 552 -9.83 17.02 32.43
CA ASP A 552 -10.65 15.82 32.69
C ASP A 552 -11.32 15.36 31.39
N ARG A 553 -10.93 14.16 30.94
CA ARG A 553 -11.46 13.50 29.74
C ARG A 553 -12.98 13.34 29.77
N ARG A 554 -13.58 13.16 30.95
CA ARG A 554 -15.05 13.02 31.10
C ARG A 554 -15.78 14.34 30.87
N LYS A 555 -15.07 15.47 30.91
CA LYS A 555 -15.60 16.83 30.73
C LYS A 555 -15.32 17.43 29.35
N ILE A 556 -14.86 16.63 28.38
CA ILE A 556 -14.66 17.09 27.01
C ILE A 556 -16.00 17.58 26.44
N ARG A 557 -15.99 18.82 25.94
CA ARG A 557 -17.16 19.44 25.31
C ARG A 557 -16.98 19.53 23.80
N VAL A 558 -18.09 19.71 23.10
CA VAL A 558 -18.12 19.93 21.64
C VAL A 558 -17.19 21.08 21.20
N LYS A 559 -17.09 22.16 22.00
CA LYS A 559 -16.16 23.26 21.69
C LYS A 559 -14.70 22.84 21.67
N ASP A 560 -14.32 21.87 22.52
CA ASP A 560 -12.96 21.39 22.63
C ASP A 560 -12.63 20.57 21.37
N VAL A 561 -13.56 19.70 20.96
CA VAL A 561 -13.54 18.90 19.73
C VAL A 561 -13.42 19.75 18.45
N ILE A 562 -14.22 20.80 18.30
CA ILE A 562 -14.18 21.66 17.11
C ILE A 562 -12.88 22.49 17.08
N SER A 563 -12.32 22.82 18.25
CA SER A 563 -11.11 23.64 18.35
C SER A 563 -9.81 22.92 18.05
N VAL A 564 -9.80 21.57 18.02
CA VAL A 564 -8.57 20.74 17.92
C VAL A 564 -7.68 21.20 16.76
N ARG A 565 -8.21 21.21 15.53
CA ARG A 565 -7.42 21.61 14.35
C ARG A 565 -6.79 22.99 14.51
N GLY A 566 -7.57 23.96 14.96
CA GLY A 566 -7.12 25.35 15.12
C GLY A 566 -6.05 25.49 16.19
N LYS A 567 -6.19 24.78 17.32
CA LYS A 567 -5.19 24.77 18.39
C LYS A 567 -3.89 24.08 17.97
N LEU A 568 -3.98 22.91 17.33
CA LEU A 568 -2.79 22.15 16.91
C LEU A 568 -2.00 22.84 15.80
N LEU A 569 -2.69 23.54 14.88
CA LEU A 569 -2.06 24.37 13.85
C LEU A 569 -1.71 25.79 14.34
N GLY A 570 -2.02 26.11 15.61
CA GLY A 570 -1.65 27.37 16.23
C GLY A 570 -0.14 27.53 16.31
N ARG A 571 0.35 28.76 16.17
CA ARG A 571 1.79 29.08 16.16
C ARG A 571 2.51 28.52 17.39
N GLU A 572 1.94 28.71 18.57
CA GLU A 572 2.51 28.22 19.84
C GLU A 572 2.72 26.70 19.83
N ASN A 573 1.70 25.93 19.43
CA ASN A 573 1.81 24.48 19.36
C ASN A 573 2.82 24.03 18.30
N LEU A 574 2.80 24.61 17.10
CA LEU A 574 3.75 24.26 16.03
C LEU A 574 5.20 24.58 16.41
N ASP A 575 5.45 25.68 17.12
CA ASP A 575 6.79 26.04 17.59
C ASP A 575 7.28 25.04 18.66
N LEU A 576 6.40 24.56 19.54
CA LEU A 576 6.70 23.48 20.49
C LEU A 576 6.97 22.14 19.78
N VAL A 577 6.14 21.75 18.82
CA VAL A 577 6.36 20.52 18.04
C VAL A 577 7.71 20.60 17.31
N ARG A 578 8.04 21.73 16.67
CA ARG A 578 9.36 21.94 16.04
C ARG A 578 10.50 21.81 17.03
N PHE A 579 10.36 22.36 18.24
CA PHE A 579 11.34 22.20 19.30
C PHE A 579 11.52 20.73 19.70
N PHE A 580 10.42 19.98 19.83
CA PHE A 580 10.48 18.60 20.33
C PHE A 580 10.94 17.56 19.32
N VAL A 581 10.63 17.72 18.02
CA VAL A 581 10.89 16.69 17.00
C VAL A 581 11.66 17.18 15.77
N GLY A 582 11.99 18.47 15.72
CA GLY A 582 12.66 19.09 14.59
C GLY A 582 11.69 19.49 13.47
N VAL A 583 12.18 20.39 12.60
CA VAL A 583 11.38 21.00 11.52
C VAL A 583 10.81 19.97 10.53
N PRO A 584 11.58 18.99 10.00
CA PRO A 584 11.06 18.07 8.99
C PRO A 584 9.87 17.24 9.50
N VAL A 585 9.93 16.78 10.75
CA VAL A 585 8.86 15.99 11.37
C VAL A 585 7.67 16.87 11.74
N ALA A 586 7.91 18.08 12.25
CA ALA A 586 6.84 19.03 12.56
C ALA A 586 6.05 19.44 11.31
N ASP A 587 6.73 19.68 10.19
CA ASP A 587 6.06 20.03 8.92
C ASP A 587 5.27 18.84 8.35
N ALA A 588 5.74 17.61 8.54
CA ALA A 588 4.99 16.39 8.22
C ALA A 588 3.70 16.27 9.05
N ILE A 589 3.78 16.52 10.37
CA ILE A 589 2.61 16.54 11.27
C ILE A 589 1.62 17.63 10.85
N ALA A 590 2.12 18.84 10.56
CA ALA A 590 1.29 19.93 10.09
C ALA A 590 0.61 19.61 8.76
N ALA A 591 1.31 18.97 7.80
CA ALA A 591 0.72 18.55 6.54
C ALA A 591 -0.45 17.57 6.73
N CYS A 592 -0.32 16.62 7.66
CA CYS A 592 -1.41 15.71 8.04
C CYS A 592 -2.64 16.46 8.60
N LEU A 593 -2.42 17.47 9.45
CA LEU A 593 -3.48 18.24 10.11
C LEU A 593 -4.18 19.24 9.16
N VAL A 594 -3.43 19.86 8.24
CA VAL A 594 -3.97 20.74 7.20
C VAL A 594 -4.80 19.96 6.19
N GLY A 595 -4.35 18.76 5.80
CA GLY A 595 -5.11 17.86 4.94
C GLY A 595 -4.75 17.97 3.44
N PRO A 596 -5.71 17.73 2.53
CA PRO A 596 -5.47 17.56 1.09
C PRO A 596 -4.65 18.69 0.45
N VAL A 597 -4.90 19.94 0.82
CA VAL A 597 -4.20 21.11 0.26
C VAL A 597 -2.70 21.08 0.53
N ALA A 598 -2.27 20.69 1.74
CA ALA A 598 -0.84 20.55 2.07
C ALA A 598 -0.18 19.37 1.32
N LEU A 599 -0.99 18.37 0.97
CA LEU A 599 -0.59 17.22 0.15
C LEU A 599 -0.78 17.48 -1.35
N GLY A 600 -0.97 18.74 -1.76
CA GLY A 600 -1.03 19.14 -3.16
C GLY A 600 -2.29 18.66 -3.89
N LEU A 601 -3.41 18.50 -3.18
CA LEU A 601 -4.74 18.18 -3.73
C LEU A 601 -5.71 19.33 -3.46
N GLN A 602 -6.85 19.32 -4.16
CA GLN A 602 -7.97 20.21 -3.90
C GLN A 602 -8.92 19.60 -2.87
N GLU A 603 -9.65 20.43 -2.12
CA GLU A 603 -10.65 19.91 -1.17
C GLU A 603 -11.80 19.15 -1.85
N SER A 604 -12.13 19.51 -3.09
CA SER A 604 -13.14 18.84 -3.92
C SER A 604 -12.69 17.50 -4.50
N ASP A 605 -11.38 17.19 -4.47
CA ASP A 605 -10.85 15.97 -5.06
C ASP A 605 -11.42 14.73 -4.35
N SER A 606 -11.71 13.66 -5.11
CA SER A 606 -12.19 12.40 -4.55
C SER A 606 -11.11 11.34 -4.59
N GLU A 607 -10.67 10.86 -3.44
CA GLU A 607 -9.67 9.79 -3.35
C GLU A 607 -10.18 8.42 -3.79
N GLU A 608 -11.45 8.31 -4.22
CA GLU A 608 -11.99 7.10 -4.87
C GLU A 608 -11.53 7.01 -6.33
N ASP A 609 -11.20 8.14 -6.95
CA ASP A 609 -10.54 8.18 -8.24
C ASP A 609 -9.10 7.68 -8.09
N GLY A 610 -8.71 6.70 -8.91
CA GLY A 610 -7.40 6.06 -8.83
C GLY A 610 -6.23 7.03 -9.07
N GLU A 611 -6.38 8.03 -9.93
CA GLU A 611 -5.32 9.01 -10.22
C GLU A 611 -5.13 9.97 -9.05
N ILE A 612 -6.23 10.47 -8.48
CA ILE A 612 -6.21 11.31 -7.27
C ILE A 612 -5.63 10.51 -6.11
N ALA A 613 -6.02 9.24 -5.96
CA ALA A 613 -5.54 8.36 -4.91
C ALA A 613 -4.03 8.06 -5.04
N ALA A 614 -3.55 7.81 -6.26
CA ALA A 614 -2.12 7.63 -6.54
C ALA A 614 -1.32 8.90 -6.28
N ARG A 615 -1.85 10.08 -6.64
CA ARG A 615 -1.24 11.38 -6.32
C ARG A 615 -1.22 11.65 -4.82
N LEU A 616 -2.29 11.33 -4.10
CA LEU A 616 -2.32 11.41 -2.64
C LEU A 616 -1.22 10.52 -2.03
N GLN A 617 -1.11 9.28 -2.51
CA GLN A 617 -0.08 8.33 -2.06
C GLN A 617 1.33 8.90 -2.26
N GLU A 618 1.62 9.42 -3.45
CA GLU A 618 2.92 10.02 -3.77
C GLU A 618 3.23 11.24 -2.89
N MET A 619 2.25 12.12 -2.69
CA MET A 619 2.43 13.34 -1.92
C MET A 619 2.52 13.06 -0.42
N PHE A 620 1.75 12.10 0.08
CA PHE A 620 1.88 11.60 1.45
C PHE A 620 3.28 11.05 1.72
N TYR A 621 3.83 10.25 0.79
CA TYR A 621 5.21 9.81 0.89
C TYR A 621 6.19 11.00 0.93
N LYS A 622 6.12 11.90 -0.05
CA LYS A 622 7.07 13.02 -0.19
C LYS A 622 7.03 14.01 0.99
N LYS A 623 5.86 14.26 1.55
CA LYS A 623 5.61 15.29 2.58
C LYS A 623 5.55 14.75 4.00
N VAL A 624 5.27 13.46 4.19
CA VAL A 624 5.08 12.87 5.53
C VAL A 624 6.08 11.75 5.77
N VAL A 625 6.05 10.69 4.96
CA VAL A 625 6.85 9.47 5.20
C VAL A 625 8.34 9.75 5.03
N ARG A 626 8.75 10.33 3.90
CA ARG A 626 10.16 10.57 3.57
C ARG A 626 10.87 11.48 4.58
N PRO A 627 10.31 12.64 5.01
CA PRO A 627 10.94 13.45 6.05
C PRO A 627 11.22 12.67 7.34
N LEU A 628 10.29 11.80 7.77
CA LEU A 628 10.48 10.95 8.93
C LEU A 628 11.61 9.93 8.71
N LEU A 629 11.70 9.30 7.53
CA LEU A 629 12.75 8.34 7.19
C LEU A 629 14.15 8.97 7.09
N GLU A 630 14.24 10.18 6.54
CA GLU A 630 15.50 10.90 6.31
C GLU A 630 16.02 11.62 7.56
N THR A 631 15.16 11.87 8.56
CA THR A 631 15.55 12.51 9.81
C THR A 631 16.57 11.64 10.55
N LYS A 632 17.83 12.06 10.59
CA LYS A 632 18.85 11.40 11.42
C LYS A 632 18.66 11.88 12.86
N VAL A 633 18.39 10.95 13.77
CA VAL A 633 18.18 11.23 15.19
C VAL A 633 19.28 10.60 16.02
#